data_AF-A0AAU2Y102-F1
#
_entry.id   AF-A0AAU2Y102-F1
#
_cell.length_a   1.000
_cell.length_b   1.000
_cell.length_c   1.000
_cell.angle_alpha   90.00
_cell.angle_beta   90.00
_cell.angle_gamma   90.00
#
_symmetry.space_group_name_H-M   'P 1'
#
loop_
_entity.id
_entity.type
_entity.pdbx_description
1 polymer ?
#
loop_
_entity_poly.entity_id
_entity_poly.type
_entity_poly.pdbx_seq_one_letter_code
_entity_poly.pdbx_strand_id
1 'polypeptide(L)'
;MPETTPEPPPNQPWENGWVPDTSRPPGTRRLWLAGALALVTIVSCVTAIAVMDNGSDGPSRASKDPSSAESATVPGLISFATPSTTEPAGKSGLATGRPSTSTAPQENGSPSAAGGAKPSKSSTSHASSPAEPKPSATYRSVRSVNYPDRYWHVSGDFVKLDPITSASARQDATFKAVKGLADSSCYSFATTDGTYLRHRNFLLRSERNDGSALFKQDATFCPRASSYSGAVMLESVNYPGRFLRHQNFQLKLDPYQQSDLYRADSAFRLVGGLA
;
A
#
# COMPACT_ATOMS: atom_id res chain seq x y z
N MET A 1 -69.34 -32.52 -22.74
CA MET A 1 -69.11 -31.07 -22.96
C MET A 1 -67.62 -30.91 -23.21
N PRO A 2 -67.16 -30.08 -24.17
CA PRO A 2 -65.74 -29.78 -24.31
C PRO A 2 -65.32 -28.78 -23.23
N GLU A 3 -64.20 -29.03 -22.54
CA GLU A 3 -63.62 -28.05 -21.61
C GLU A 3 -62.81 -27.01 -22.37
N THR A 4 -63.10 -25.73 -22.13
CA THR A 4 -62.38 -24.60 -22.72
C THR A 4 -61.21 -24.19 -21.81
N THR A 5 -59.98 -24.50 -22.24
CA THR A 5 -58.76 -23.96 -21.62
C THR A 5 -58.67 -22.45 -21.90
N PRO A 6 -58.53 -21.57 -20.88
CA PRO A 6 -58.40 -20.12 -21.11
C PRO A 6 -56.99 -19.74 -21.57
N GLU A 7 -56.91 -18.82 -22.55
CA GLU A 7 -55.65 -18.21 -22.99
C GLU A 7 -55.03 -17.26 -21.94
N PRO A 8 -53.69 -17.12 -21.89
CA PRO A 8 -53.02 -16.11 -21.09
C PRO A 8 -53.11 -14.70 -21.72
N PRO A 9 -53.14 -13.62 -20.91
CA PRO A 9 -53.23 -12.25 -21.43
C PRO A 9 -51.91 -11.78 -22.10
N PRO A 10 -51.99 -10.91 -23.13
CA PRO A 10 -50.80 -10.40 -23.81
C PRO A 10 -50.03 -9.37 -22.99
N ASN A 11 -48.70 -9.36 -23.17
CA ASN A 11 -47.75 -8.48 -22.48
C ASN A 11 -48.02 -6.99 -22.72
N GLN A 12 -48.05 -6.18 -21.66
CA GLN A 12 -47.91 -4.73 -21.74
C GLN A 12 -46.46 -4.30 -21.45
N PRO A 13 -45.86 -3.39 -22.24
CA PRO A 13 -44.55 -2.82 -21.95
C PRO A 13 -44.62 -1.79 -20.82
N TRP A 14 -43.54 -1.68 -20.06
CA TRP A 14 -43.41 -0.79 -18.91
C TRP A 14 -42.87 0.59 -19.34
N GLU A 15 -43.74 1.58 -19.52
CA GLU A 15 -43.33 2.97 -19.81
C GLU A 15 -43.74 3.94 -18.69
N ASN A 16 -42.95 3.93 -17.60
CA ASN A 16 -43.08 4.87 -16.49
C ASN A 16 -41.99 5.94 -16.58
N GLY A 17 -42.01 6.75 -17.64
CA GLY A 17 -41.08 7.87 -17.83
C GLY A 17 -41.32 8.99 -16.83
N TRP A 18 -40.49 9.09 -15.80
CA TRP A 18 -40.56 10.18 -14.81
C TRP A 18 -39.87 11.43 -15.36
N VAL A 19 -40.64 12.35 -15.95
CA VAL A 19 -40.15 13.67 -16.38
C VAL A 19 -40.39 14.66 -15.23
N PRO A 20 -39.34 15.29 -14.65
CA PRO A 20 -39.52 16.33 -13.64
C PRO A 20 -40.20 17.56 -14.27
N ASP A 21 -41.36 17.92 -13.73
CA ASP A 21 -42.11 19.11 -14.16
C ASP A 21 -41.37 20.40 -13.75
N THR A 22 -40.77 21.07 -14.74
CA THR A 22 -40.05 22.34 -14.56
C THR A 22 -40.95 23.57 -14.70
N SER A 23 -42.27 23.41 -14.85
CA SER A 23 -43.19 24.53 -15.11
C SER A 23 -43.54 25.35 -13.86
N ARG A 24 -43.20 24.87 -12.66
CA ARG A 24 -43.59 25.49 -11.39
C ARG A 24 -42.51 26.42 -10.83
N PRO A 25 -42.71 27.75 -10.81
CA PRO A 25 -41.72 28.67 -10.23
C PRO A 25 -41.53 28.39 -8.73
N PRO A 26 -40.28 28.41 -8.21
CA PRO A 26 -40.00 28.03 -6.83
C PRO A 26 -40.59 29.04 -5.83
N GLY A 27 -41.39 28.53 -4.89
CA GLY A 27 -42.06 29.36 -3.88
C GLY A 27 -41.10 30.14 -2.98
N THR A 28 -41.41 31.42 -2.76
CA THR A 28 -40.60 32.43 -2.03
C THR A 28 -40.21 32.09 -0.59
N ARG A 29 -40.76 31.01 -0.01
CA ARG A 29 -40.37 30.52 1.33
C ARG A 29 -39.03 29.76 1.36
N ARG A 30 -38.44 29.39 0.22
CA ARG A 30 -37.14 28.68 0.19
C ARG A 30 -35.89 29.58 0.05
N LEU A 31 -36.04 30.87 -0.28
CA LEU A 31 -34.87 31.78 -0.37
C LEU A 31 -34.32 32.20 1.01
N TRP A 32 -35.16 32.31 2.04
CA TRP A 32 -34.76 32.84 3.34
C TRP A 32 -33.86 31.92 4.19
N LEU A 33 -33.83 30.62 3.89
CA LEU A 33 -32.92 29.67 4.56
C LEU A 33 -31.50 29.65 3.95
N ALA A 34 -31.33 30.13 2.71
CA ALA A 34 -30.01 30.22 2.07
C ALA A 34 -29.24 31.49 2.49
N GLY A 35 -29.94 32.58 2.82
CA GLY A 35 -29.30 33.85 3.22
C GLY A 35 -28.73 33.85 4.64
N ALA A 36 -29.35 33.16 5.59
CA ALA A 36 -28.95 33.20 7.00
C ALA A 36 -27.64 32.45 7.30
N LEU A 37 -27.31 31.41 6.53
CA LEU A 37 -26.16 30.54 6.80
C LEU A 37 -24.83 31.13 6.28
N ALA A 38 -24.88 32.06 5.32
CA ALA A 38 -23.70 32.71 4.72
C ALA A 38 -23.09 33.83 5.59
N LEU A 39 -23.84 34.41 6.53
CA LEU A 39 -23.33 35.46 7.43
C LEU A 39 -22.53 34.91 8.63
N VAL A 40 -22.82 33.68 9.08
CA VAL A 40 -22.15 33.06 10.22
C VAL A 40 -20.69 32.69 9.88
N THR A 41 -20.42 32.26 8.65
CA THR A 41 -19.06 31.88 8.19
C THR A 41 -18.11 33.06 8.00
N ILE A 42 -18.63 34.28 7.80
CA ILE A 42 -17.79 35.48 7.63
C ILE A 42 -17.28 35.99 9.00
N VAL A 43 -18.12 35.95 10.03
CA VAL A 43 -17.75 36.41 11.38
C VAL A 43 -16.66 35.53 12.01
N SER A 44 -16.65 34.22 11.74
CA SER A 44 -15.61 33.31 12.24
C SER A 44 -14.23 33.47 11.59
N CYS A 45 -14.14 34.11 10.41
CA CYS A 45 -12.86 34.29 9.72
C CYS A 45 -12.12 35.57 10.15
N VAL A 46 -12.82 36.59 10.65
CA VAL A 46 -12.21 37.87 11.03
C VAL A 46 -11.47 37.80 12.37
N THR A 47 -11.92 36.97 13.31
CA THR A 47 -11.29 36.83 14.64
C THR A 47 -9.96 36.07 14.61
N ALA A 48 -9.71 35.21 13.62
CA ALA A 48 -8.47 34.45 13.51
C ALA A 48 -7.27 35.31 13.08
N ILE A 49 -7.50 36.36 12.30
CA ILE A 49 -6.43 37.20 11.74
C ILE A 49 -5.85 38.15 12.81
N ALA A 50 -6.69 38.67 13.71
CA ALA A 50 -6.26 39.58 14.78
C ALA A 50 -5.39 38.93 15.88
N VAL A 51 -5.33 37.60 15.95
CA VAL A 51 -4.56 36.85 16.97
C VAL A 51 -3.16 36.46 16.49
N MET A 52 -2.90 36.46 15.17
CA MET A 52 -1.60 36.07 14.61
C MET A 52 -0.67 37.25 14.29
N ASP A 53 -1.17 38.49 14.29
CA ASP A 53 -0.38 39.69 13.97
C ASP A 53 0.39 40.27 15.18
N ASN A 54 0.01 39.93 16.41
CA ASN A 54 0.65 40.44 17.64
C ASN A 54 1.92 39.67 18.05
N GLY A 55 2.66 39.16 17.05
CA GLY A 55 3.72 38.16 17.19
C GLY A 55 5.11 38.62 16.75
N SER A 56 5.37 39.92 16.67
CA SER A 56 6.70 40.48 16.37
C SER A 56 6.86 41.88 16.95
N ASP A 57 7.48 41.98 18.12
CA ASP A 57 8.46 43.02 18.45
C ASP A 57 9.03 42.80 19.86
N GLY A 58 10.36 42.84 19.98
CA GLY A 58 11.05 42.88 21.26
C GLY A 58 11.85 44.18 21.38
N PRO A 59 12.07 44.66 22.61
CA PRO A 59 13.37 45.25 22.88
C PRO A 59 14.00 44.82 24.21
N SER A 60 15.32 44.77 24.22
CA SER A 60 16.15 44.36 25.36
C SER A 60 16.26 45.44 26.45
N ARG A 61 16.25 45.02 27.73
CA ARG A 61 16.93 45.65 28.91
C ARG A 61 16.76 44.69 30.11
N ALA A 62 17.81 44.07 30.64
CA ALA A 62 18.89 44.62 31.49
C ALA A 62 18.56 44.60 33.01
N SER A 63 19.30 43.74 33.73
CA SER A 63 19.69 43.84 35.15
C SER A 63 18.63 43.73 36.27
N LYS A 64 18.64 42.62 37.03
CA LYS A 64 19.09 42.59 38.44
C LYS A 64 19.03 41.20 39.10
N ASP A 65 20.17 40.76 39.62
CA ASP A 65 20.28 40.03 40.90
C ASP A 65 20.17 41.05 42.06
N PRO A 66 19.84 40.68 43.33
CA PRO A 66 20.29 39.43 43.97
C PRO A 66 19.33 38.70 44.92
N SER A 67 19.65 37.41 45.13
CA SER A 67 19.67 36.66 46.41
C SER A 67 18.64 36.98 47.51
N SER A 68 17.84 35.97 47.85
CA SER A 68 17.49 35.63 49.24
C SER A 68 17.27 34.13 49.36
N ALA A 69 17.82 33.52 50.41
CA ALA A 69 17.70 32.09 50.66
C ALA A 69 16.50 31.80 51.58
N GLU A 70 15.80 30.70 51.35
CA GLU A 70 15.19 29.97 52.46
C GLU A 70 15.16 28.46 52.20
N SER A 71 15.20 27.69 53.28
CA SER A 71 15.46 26.25 53.26
C SER A 71 14.18 25.43 53.09
N ALA A 72 14.23 24.39 52.26
CA ALA A 72 13.27 23.30 52.28
C ALA A 72 13.98 21.96 52.10
N THR A 73 14.33 21.32 53.22
CA THR A 73 14.91 19.98 53.27
C THR A 73 13.92 18.95 52.74
N VAL A 74 14.31 18.19 51.70
CA VAL A 74 13.60 16.96 51.29
C VAL A 74 14.64 15.85 51.07
N PRO A 75 14.58 14.72 51.80
CA PRO A 75 15.56 13.64 51.69
C PRO A 75 15.15 12.56 50.68
N GLY A 76 16.12 12.07 49.89
CA GLY A 76 15.97 10.96 48.95
C GLY A 76 17.11 10.97 47.91
N LEU A 77 18.25 10.29 48.12
CA LEU A 77 18.46 8.86 47.83
C LEU A 77 18.16 8.54 46.34
N ILE A 78 19.11 8.18 45.47
CA ILE A 78 20.49 7.69 45.63
C ILE A 78 21.37 8.00 44.40
N SER A 79 22.69 7.88 44.59
CA SER A 79 23.79 8.22 43.68
C SER A 79 23.79 7.55 42.30
N PHE A 80 24.36 8.27 41.33
CA PHE A 80 24.96 7.71 40.13
C PHE A 80 26.14 6.80 40.50
N ALA A 81 26.23 5.62 39.87
CA ALA A 81 27.39 4.73 39.99
C ALA A 81 27.67 4.02 38.65
N THR A 82 28.71 4.47 37.96
CA THR A 82 29.44 3.65 36.99
C THR A 82 30.46 2.77 37.73
N PRO A 83 30.70 1.55 37.25
CA PRO A 83 32.01 0.91 37.45
C PRO A 83 32.68 0.54 36.12
N SER A 84 34.01 0.59 36.14
CA SER A 84 34.89 0.40 34.98
C SER A 84 35.17 -1.07 34.65
N THR A 85 35.68 -1.28 33.44
CA THR A 85 36.39 -2.47 32.95
C THR A 85 37.33 -3.13 33.96
N THR A 86 37.29 -4.46 34.08
CA THR A 86 38.47 -5.31 34.41
C THR A 86 38.29 -6.72 33.84
N GLU A 87 39.37 -7.33 33.33
CA GLU A 87 39.43 -8.74 32.90
C GLU A 87 39.45 -9.71 34.10
N PRO A 88 39.33 -11.03 33.84
CA PRO A 88 40.40 -11.91 34.33
C PRO A 88 40.94 -12.91 33.29
N ALA A 89 42.19 -13.34 33.48
CA ALA A 89 42.94 -14.17 32.55
C ALA A 89 43.14 -15.64 33.01
N GLY A 90 43.30 -16.54 32.03
CA GLY A 90 43.87 -17.90 32.16
C GLY A 90 43.99 -18.52 30.75
N LYS A 91 45.18 -18.73 30.17
CA LYS A 91 46.21 -19.77 30.48
C LYS A 91 45.59 -21.18 30.51
N SER A 92 46.01 -22.19 29.74
CA SER A 92 47.05 -22.39 28.71
C SER A 92 46.62 -23.59 27.83
N GLY A 93 47.16 -23.93 26.66
CA GLY A 93 48.24 -23.35 25.85
C GLY A 93 48.78 -24.39 24.85
N LEU A 94 49.77 -24.01 24.02
CA LEU A 94 50.50 -24.83 23.03
C LEU A 94 49.63 -25.37 21.87
N ALA A 95 50.10 -25.57 20.64
CA ALA A 95 51.37 -25.34 19.92
C ALA A 95 51.06 -25.69 18.44
N THR A 96 51.80 -25.42 17.37
CA THR A 96 52.91 -24.54 16.92
C THR A 96 52.96 -24.87 15.40
N GLY A 97 53.17 -24.00 14.43
CA GLY A 97 53.52 -22.58 14.38
C GLY A 97 53.95 -22.23 12.95
N ARG A 98 53.95 -20.91 12.69
CA ARG A 98 54.80 -20.12 11.76
C ARG A 98 55.06 -20.54 10.28
N PRO A 99 55.46 -19.58 9.42
CA PRO A 99 55.04 -19.57 8.02
C PRO A 99 56.19 -19.41 7.01
N SER A 100 55.85 -19.26 5.72
CA SER A 100 56.69 -18.60 4.70
C SER A 100 55.73 -18.00 3.65
N THR A 101 55.50 -16.69 3.58
CA THR A 101 56.31 -15.59 2.99
C THR A 101 56.66 -15.73 1.51
N SER A 102 56.07 -14.80 0.74
CA SER A 102 56.64 -14.11 -0.43
C SER A 102 56.73 -14.82 -1.78
N THR A 103 56.10 -14.23 -2.81
CA THR A 103 56.77 -13.42 -3.86
C THR A 103 55.91 -13.40 -5.14
N ALA A 104 55.73 -12.22 -5.74
CA ALA A 104 55.27 -12.06 -7.11
C ALA A 104 56.41 -11.49 -7.97
N PRO A 105 56.45 -11.82 -9.27
CA PRO A 105 56.75 -10.81 -10.27
C PRO A 105 55.86 -10.86 -11.52
N GLN A 106 55.79 -9.74 -12.24
CA GLN A 106 55.24 -9.63 -13.59
C GLN A 106 56.27 -10.12 -14.62
N GLU A 107 55.85 -10.61 -15.80
CA GLU A 107 55.94 -9.83 -17.06
C GLU A 107 55.41 -10.54 -18.33
N ASN A 108 54.93 -9.68 -19.25
CA ASN A 108 54.86 -9.72 -20.72
C ASN A 108 54.80 -11.02 -21.56
N GLY A 109 53.92 -11.01 -22.57
CA GLY A 109 53.93 -11.97 -23.69
C GLY A 109 52.74 -11.86 -24.66
N SER A 110 52.81 -10.93 -25.62
CA SER A 110 51.95 -10.91 -26.83
C SER A 110 52.83 -10.50 -28.02
N PRO A 111 52.75 -11.16 -29.19
CA PRO A 111 51.92 -10.56 -30.24
C PRO A 111 51.25 -11.55 -31.24
N SER A 112 50.03 -11.17 -31.64
CA SER A 112 49.51 -10.95 -33.01
C SER A 112 49.66 -11.97 -34.18
N ALA A 113 48.62 -11.90 -35.04
CA ALA A 113 48.56 -12.23 -36.48
C ALA A 113 48.42 -13.72 -36.92
N ALA A 114 47.76 -14.04 -38.04
CA ALA A 114 46.69 -13.37 -38.82
C ALA A 114 46.14 -14.33 -39.91
N GLY A 115 44.92 -14.09 -40.39
CA GLY A 115 44.40 -14.65 -41.67
C GLY A 115 43.56 -15.95 -41.55
N GLY A 116 42.42 -16.07 -42.24
CA GLY A 116 41.75 -15.06 -43.07
C GLY A 116 40.40 -15.49 -43.69
N ALA A 117 39.68 -14.47 -44.15
CA ALA A 117 38.62 -14.44 -45.18
C ALA A 117 37.44 -15.44 -45.18
N LYS A 118 36.24 -14.84 -45.04
CA LYS A 118 34.91 -15.29 -45.53
C LYS A 118 34.93 -15.53 -47.06
N PRO A 119 34.01 -16.34 -47.64
CA PRO A 119 32.61 -15.94 -47.83
C PRO A 119 31.61 -17.06 -47.38
N SER A 120 30.29 -17.09 -47.63
CA SER A 120 29.38 -16.23 -48.41
C SER A 120 27.99 -16.09 -47.72
N LYS A 121 26.88 -16.15 -48.47
CA LYS A 121 25.47 -16.27 -48.05
C LYS A 121 24.93 -17.70 -48.27
N SER A 122 24.07 -18.18 -47.38
CA SER A 122 22.86 -18.96 -47.73
C SER A 122 21.86 -18.90 -46.59
N SER A 123 20.58 -18.73 -46.92
CA SER A 123 19.48 -18.62 -45.97
C SER A 123 18.88 -20.00 -45.68
N THR A 124 19.17 -20.57 -44.50
CA THR A 124 18.44 -21.73 -43.97
C THR A 124 17.54 -21.29 -42.82
N SER A 125 16.24 -21.26 -43.10
CA SER A 125 15.18 -21.10 -42.12
C SER A 125 15.12 -22.31 -41.19
N HIS A 126 15.91 -22.30 -40.12
CA HIS A 126 15.68 -23.23 -39.01
C HIS A 126 14.40 -22.81 -38.29
N ALA A 127 13.44 -23.74 -38.28
CA ALA A 127 12.12 -23.54 -37.72
C ALA A 127 12.21 -23.07 -36.25
N SER A 128 11.52 -21.98 -35.95
CA SER A 128 11.29 -21.56 -34.57
C SER A 128 10.70 -22.72 -33.79
N SER A 129 11.41 -23.18 -32.76
CA SER A 129 10.80 -24.02 -31.74
C SER A 129 9.58 -23.29 -31.18
N PRO A 130 8.45 -23.96 -30.88
CA PRO A 130 7.29 -23.32 -30.28
C PRO A 130 7.74 -22.58 -29.02
N ALA A 131 7.61 -21.24 -29.04
CA ALA A 131 7.93 -20.45 -27.87
C ALA A 131 7.03 -20.92 -26.71
N GLU A 132 7.62 -21.24 -25.56
CA GLU A 132 6.85 -21.49 -24.35
C GLU A 132 5.84 -20.35 -24.16
N PRO A 133 4.57 -20.65 -23.85
CA PRO A 133 3.59 -19.60 -23.64
C PRO A 133 4.07 -18.71 -22.49
N LYS A 134 4.41 -17.45 -22.80
CA LYS A 134 4.69 -16.43 -21.79
C LYS A 134 3.58 -16.52 -20.73
N PRO A 135 3.91 -16.66 -19.43
CA PRO A 135 2.89 -16.84 -18.41
C PRO A 135 1.94 -15.65 -18.46
N SER A 136 0.70 -15.90 -18.87
CA SER A 136 -0.32 -14.86 -19.05
C SER A 136 -0.53 -14.14 -17.73
N ALA A 137 -0.07 -12.90 -17.71
CA ALA A 137 -0.30 -11.94 -16.65
C ALA A 137 -1.79 -11.94 -16.29
N THR A 138 -2.15 -12.52 -15.15
CA THR A 138 -3.56 -12.65 -14.78
C THR A 138 -4.00 -11.37 -14.11
N TYR A 139 -4.67 -10.51 -14.87
CA TYR A 139 -5.30 -9.31 -14.34
C TYR A 139 -6.50 -9.69 -13.45
N ARG A 140 -6.53 -9.13 -12.25
CA ARG A 140 -7.46 -9.43 -11.17
C ARG A 140 -7.90 -8.14 -10.49
N SER A 141 -9.15 -8.11 -10.07
CA SER A 141 -9.64 -7.12 -9.11
C SER A 141 -9.90 -7.79 -7.77
N VAL A 142 -9.65 -7.08 -6.68
CA VAL A 142 -9.71 -7.63 -5.32
C VAL A 142 -10.98 -7.11 -4.65
N ARG A 143 -12.03 -7.93 -4.62
CA ARG A 143 -13.36 -7.57 -4.11
C ARG A 143 -13.49 -7.90 -2.63
N SER A 144 -14.10 -7.02 -1.85
CA SER A 144 -14.43 -7.35 -0.45
C SER A 144 -15.50 -8.46 -0.36
N VAL A 145 -15.45 -9.26 0.70
CA VAL A 145 -16.52 -10.20 1.04
C VAL A 145 -17.71 -9.52 1.71
N ASN A 146 -17.49 -8.58 2.63
CA ASN A 146 -18.55 -7.88 3.36
C ASN A 146 -19.03 -6.58 2.71
N TYR A 147 -18.31 -6.06 1.72
CA TYR A 147 -18.77 -5.00 0.81
C TYR A 147 -18.68 -5.49 -0.65
N PRO A 148 -19.62 -6.32 -1.13
CA PRO A 148 -19.52 -6.97 -2.45
C PRO A 148 -19.57 -6.02 -3.65
N ASP A 149 -20.01 -4.78 -3.44
CA ASP A 149 -20.01 -3.67 -4.40
C ASP A 149 -18.63 -2.98 -4.51
N ARG A 150 -17.69 -3.28 -3.59
CA ARG A 150 -16.42 -2.56 -3.46
C ARG A 150 -15.18 -3.39 -3.74
N TYR A 151 -14.18 -2.71 -4.28
CA TYR A 151 -12.92 -3.28 -4.73
C TYR A 151 -11.74 -2.47 -4.20
N TRP A 152 -10.57 -3.11 -4.11
CA TRP A 152 -9.32 -2.37 -3.92
C TRP A 152 -9.11 -1.42 -5.09
N HIS A 153 -8.80 -0.17 -4.78
CA HIS A 153 -8.72 0.94 -5.72
C HIS A 153 -7.57 1.86 -5.33
N VAL A 154 -6.70 2.21 -6.28
CA VAL A 154 -5.60 3.17 -6.05
C VAL A 154 -6.18 4.59 -6.02
N SER A 155 -5.91 5.32 -4.93
CA SER A 155 -6.45 6.66 -4.67
C SER A 155 -5.34 7.56 -4.14
N GLY A 156 -4.65 8.24 -5.06
CA GLY A 156 -3.31 8.77 -4.80
C GLY A 156 -2.33 7.63 -4.51
N ASP A 157 -1.41 7.81 -3.58
CA ASP A 157 -0.48 6.74 -3.18
C ASP A 157 -1.15 5.54 -2.48
N PHE A 158 -2.38 5.68 -1.96
CA PHE A 158 -3.00 4.71 -1.06
C PHE A 158 -3.98 3.79 -1.76
N VAL A 159 -4.13 2.56 -1.25
CA VAL A 159 -5.22 1.66 -1.68
C VAL A 159 -6.42 1.81 -0.76
N LYS A 160 -7.60 2.04 -1.34
CA LYS A 160 -8.90 2.15 -0.64
C LYS A 160 -9.87 1.07 -1.11
N LEU A 161 -10.98 0.93 -0.40
CA LEU A 161 -12.08 0.02 -0.72
C LEU A 161 -13.28 0.82 -1.22
N ASP A 162 -13.39 0.99 -2.53
CA ASP A 162 -14.33 1.92 -3.18
C ASP A 162 -15.30 1.19 -4.13
N PRO A 163 -16.51 1.73 -4.35
CA PRO A 163 -17.40 1.29 -5.42
C PRO A 163 -16.88 1.80 -6.76
N ILE A 164 -16.78 0.91 -7.76
CA ILE A 164 -16.12 1.21 -9.03
C ILE A 164 -17.16 1.50 -10.12
N THR A 165 -17.28 2.76 -10.53
CA THR A 165 -18.33 3.23 -11.46
C THR A 165 -17.79 3.81 -12.78
N SER A 166 -16.59 4.40 -12.80
CA SER A 166 -15.98 4.97 -14.01
C SER A 166 -15.05 3.97 -14.73
N ALA A 167 -14.66 4.28 -15.97
CA ALA A 167 -13.68 3.46 -16.71
C ALA A 167 -12.25 3.59 -16.15
N SER A 168 -11.86 4.79 -15.68
CA SER A 168 -10.56 5.01 -15.03
C SER A 168 -10.45 4.24 -13.71
N ALA A 169 -11.46 4.33 -12.84
CA ALA A 169 -11.48 3.61 -11.57
C ALA A 169 -11.43 2.08 -11.77
N ARG A 170 -11.91 1.55 -12.90
CA ARG A 170 -11.73 0.12 -13.24
C ARG A 170 -10.28 -0.23 -13.55
N GLN A 171 -9.52 0.66 -14.19
CA GLN A 171 -8.08 0.47 -14.41
C GLN A 171 -7.32 0.55 -13.07
N ASP A 172 -7.63 1.55 -12.25
CA ASP A 172 -7.02 1.75 -10.92
C ASP A 172 -7.45 0.70 -9.87
N ALA A 173 -8.46 -0.12 -10.18
CA ALA A 173 -8.90 -1.28 -9.41
C ALA A 173 -8.54 -2.63 -10.07
N THR A 174 -7.75 -2.64 -11.14
CA THR A 174 -7.33 -3.85 -11.87
C THR A 174 -5.82 -4.04 -11.80
N PHE A 175 -5.41 -5.12 -11.12
CA PHE A 175 -4.01 -5.40 -10.82
C PHE A 175 -3.55 -6.65 -11.56
N LYS A 176 -2.36 -6.58 -12.12
CA LYS A 176 -1.64 -7.76 -12.59
C LYS A 176 -1.12 -8.53 -11.37
N ALA A 177 -1.80 -9.64 -11.03
CA ALA A 177 -1.31 -10.57 -10.02
C ALA A 177 -0.11 -11.35 -10.59
N VAL A 178 1.05 -11.22 -9.95
CA VAL A 178 2.27 -11.95 -10.28
C VAL A 178 2.70 -12.85 -9.11
N LYS A 179 3.61 -13.80 -9.40
CA LYS A 179 4.39 -14.48 -8.35
C LYS A 179 5.03 -13.42 -7.44
N GLY A 180 5.01 -13.66 -6.13
CA GLY A 180 5.51 -12.72 -5.13
C GLY A 180 6.97 -12.34 -5.36
N LEU A 181 7.28 -11.06 -5.18
CA LEU A 181 8.60 -10.50 -5.45
C LEU A 181 9.69 -11.02 -4.47
N ALA A 182 9.29 -11.44 -3.27
CA ALA A 182 10.16 -12.09 -2.28
C ALA A 182 9.94 -13.61 -2.15
N ASP A 183 8.74 -14.11 -2.46
CA ASP A 183 8.40 -15.52 -2.43
C ASP A 183 7.49 -15.88 -3.61
N SER A 184 7.96 -16.79 -4.48
CA SER A 184 7.27 -17.21 -5.69
C SER A 184 5.97 -18.01 -5.49
N SER A 185 5.73 -18.51 -4.27
CA SER A 185 4.49 -19.19 -3.85
C SER A 185 3.38 -18.22 -3.41
N CYS A 186 3.76 -16.97 -3.11
CA CYS A 186 2.87 -15.90 -2.70
C CYS A 186 2.55 -14.97 -3.90
N TYR A 187 1.81 -13.88 -3.65
CA TYR A 187 1.43 -12.91 -4.68
C TYR A 187 2.06 -11.54 -4.46
N SER A 188 2.37 -10.86 -5.56
CA SER A 188 2.52 -9.40 -5.59
C SER A 188 1.55 -8.82 -6.62
N PHE A 189 1.04 -7.63 -6.35
CA PHE A 189 0.06 -6.96 -7.20
C PHE A 189 0.72 -5.77 -7.89
N ALA A 190 0.94 -5.87 -9.20
CA ALA A 190 1.42 -4.77 -10.02
C ALA A 190 0.22 -4.00 -10.61
N THR A 191 0.29 -2.68 -10.62
CA THR A 191 -0.64 -1.82 -11.36
C THR A 191 -0.31 -1.78 -12.85
N THR A 192 -1.18 -1.16 -13.64
CA THR A 192 -0.97 -0.92 -15.08
C THR A 192 0.20 0.04 -15.37
N ASP A 193 0.47 1.00 -14.49
CA ASP A 193 1.58 1.97 -14.60
C ASP A 193 2.95 1.41 -14.17
N GLY A 194 3.00 0.14 -13.74
CA GLY A 194 4.23 -0.54 -13.28
C GLY A 194 4.70 -0.14 -11.89
N THR A 195 3.83 0.40 -11.04
CA THR A 195 4.01 0.41 -9.58
C THR A 195 3.52 -0.92 -8.98
N TYR A 196 3.77 -1.14 -7.69
CA TYR A 196 3.32 -2.33 -6.96
C TYR A 196 2.61 -1.94 -5.68
N LEU A 197 1.58 -2.71 -5.32
CA LEU A 197 0.97 -2.62 -4.02
C LEU A 197 1.89 -3.21 -2.97
N ARG A 198 2.23 -2.41 -1.96
CA ARG A 198 3.04 -2.83 -0.81
C ARG A 198 2.59 -2.14 0.46
N HIS A 199 2.90 -2.71 1.62
CA HIS A 199 2.63 -2.02 2.88
C HIS A 199 3.75 -1.02 3.23
N ARG A 200 3.41 0.13 3.81
CA ARG A 200 4.35 1.03 4.50
C ARG A 200 3.63 1.64 5.69
N ASN A 201 4.27 1.67 6.86
CA ASN A 201 3.64 2.15 8.10
C ASN A 201 2.27 1.47 8.35
N PHE A 202 2.18 0.17 8.03
CA PHE A 202 0.96 -0.64 8.07
C PHE A 202 -0.20 -0.20 7.17
N LEU A 203 0.00 0.71 6.21
CA LEU A 203 -0.99 1.09 5.20
C LEU A 203 -0.61 0.51 3.82
N LEU A 204 -1.60 0.03 3.06
CA LEU A 204 -1.35 -0.47 1.70
C LEU A 204 -1.26 0.72 0.73
N ARG A 205 -0.18 0.77 -0.04
CA ARG A 205 0.19 1.86 -0.96
C ARG A 205 0.65 1.33 -2.31
N SER A 206 0.45 2.10 -3.37
CA SER A 206 1.03 1.84 -4.69
C SER A 206 2.30 2.66 -4.85
N GLU A 207 3.45 1.99 -4.98
CA GLU A 207 4.75 2.67 -5.11
C GLU A 207 5.67 2.00 -6.14
N ARG A 208 6.64 2.74 -6.68
CA ARG A 208 7.60 2.22 -7.65
C ARG A 208 8.59 1.27 -6.97
N ASN A 209 8.80 0.09 -7.58
CA ASN A 209 9.78 -0.88 -7.11
C ASN A 209 11.21 -0.35 -7.29
N ASP A 210 11.92 -0.17 -6.17
CA ASP A 210 13.31 0.29 -6.11
C ASP A 210 14.34 -0.86 -6.25
N GLY A 211 13.87 -2.11 -6.38
CA GLY A 211 14.68 -3.31 -6.48
C GLY A 211 15.19 -3.87 -5.15
N SER A 212 15.00 -3.16 -4.04
CA SER A 212 15.48 -3.53 -2.71
C SER A 212 14.82 -4.80 -2.18
N ALA A 213 15.51 -5.51 -1.27
CA ALA A 213 14.93 -6.67 -0.59
C ALA A 213 13.71 -6.28 0.27
N LEU A 214 13.75 -5.10 0.91
CA LEU A 214 12.64 -4.60 1.72
C LEU A 214 11.40 -4.31 0.87
N PHE A 215 11.53 -3.66 -0.28
CA PHE A 215 10.40 -3.42 -1.18
C PHE A 215 9.75 -4.75 -1.62
N LYS A 216 10.56 -5.73 -2.02
CA LYS A 216 10.09 -7.05 -2.45
C LYS A 216 9.31 -7.75 -1.34
N GLN A 217 9.81 -7.66 -0.10
CA GLN A 217 9.15 -8.20 1.09
C GLN A 217 7.84 -7.47 1.39
N ASP A 218 7.84 -6.14 1.45
CA ASP A 218 6.65 -5.32 1.71
C ASP A 218 5.55 -5.49 0.66
N ALA A 219 5.92 -5.86 -0.57
CA ALA A 219 5.05 -6.07 -1.72
C ALA A 219 4.56 -7.52 -1.89
N THR A 220 4.94 -8.45 -1.00
CA THR A 220 4.62 -9.89 -1.14
C THR A 220 3.64 -10.34 -0.07
N PHE A 221 2.49 -10.86 -0.53
CA PHE A 221 1.39 -11.31 0.31
C PHE A 221 1.01 -12.75 0.00
N CYS A 222 1.01 -13.59 1.03
CA CYS A 222 0.77 -15.02 0.94
C CYS A 222 -0.72 -15.33 1.15
N PRO A 223 -1.38 -16.06 0.23
CA PRO A 223 -2.79 -16.42 0.38
C PRO A 223 -2.97 -17.44 1.51
N ARG A 224 -3.89 -17.14 2.43
CA ARG A 224 -4.35 -18.06 3.48
C ARG A 224 -5.85 -18.33 3.32
N ALA A 225 -6.27 -19.47 3.85
CA ALA A 225 -7.68 -19.87 3.86
C ALA A 225 -8.53 -18.82 4.61
N SER A 226 -9.70 -18.51 4.05
CA SER A 226 -10.73 -17.72 4.70
C SER A 226 -11.87 -18.62 5.17
N SER A 227 -12.61 -18.21 6.19
CA SER A 227 -13.89 -18.82 6.57
C SER A 227 -14.99 -18.61 5.52
N TYR A 228 -14.79 -17.70 4.56
CA TYR A 228 -15.76 -17.42 3.50
C TYR A 228 -15.40 -18.16 2.21
N SER A 229 -16.34 -18.95 1.70
CA SER A 229 -16.13 -19.72 0.46
C SER A 229 -15.76 -18.84 -0.73
N GLY A 230 -14.75 -19.29 -1.47
CA GLY A 230 -14.17 -18.59 -2.63
C GLY A 230 -13.37 -17.32 -2.27
N ALA A 231 -13.07 -17.07 -1.00
CA ALA A 231 -12.28 -15.94 -0.54
C ALA A 231 -10.93 -16.37 0.06
N VAL A 232 -9.99 -15.43 0.08
CA VAL A 232 -8.65 -15.58 0.70
C VAL A 232 -8.42 -14.46 1.69
N MET A 233 -7.57 -14.74 2.68
CA MET A 233 -6.90 -13.71 3.48
C MET A 233 -5.48 -13.54 2.94
N LEU A 234 -4.94 -12.32 2.94
CA LEU A 234 -3.61 -12.03 2.37
C LEU A 234 -2.64 -11.64 3.48
N GLU A 235 -1.79 -12.58 3.91
CA GLU A 235 -0.79 -12.39 4.97
C GLU A 235 0.47 -11.72 4.42
N SER A 236 1.12 -10.80 5.15
CA SER A 236 2.41 -10.26 4.74
C SER A 236 3.56 -11.26 4.94
N VAL A 237 4.44 -11.43 3.96
CA VAL A 237 5.58 -12.36 4.09
C VAL A 237 6.61 -11.90 5.13
N ASN A 238 6.80 -10.58 5.32
CA ASN A 238 7.74 -10.04 6.31
C ASN A 238 7.09 -9.63 7.64
N TYR A 239 5.76 -9.76 7.76
CA TYR A 239 5.05 -9.63 9.03
C TYR A 239 4.06 -10.80 9.21
N PRO A 240 4.55 -12.02 9.52
CA PRO A 240 3.70 -13.15 9.84
C PRO A 240 2.70 -12.83 10.96
N GLY A 241 1.49 -13.38 10.86
CA GLY A 241 0.35 -13.06 11.72
C GLY A 241 -0.32 -11.73 11.41
N ARG A 242 0.14 -10.94 10.43
CA ARG A 242 -0.55 -9.72 9.96
C ARG A 242 -1.14 -9.91 8.56
N PHE A 243 -2.38 -9.48 8.40
CA PHE A 243 -3.14 -9.63 7.17
C PHE A 243 -3.57 -8.27 6.62
N LEU A 244 -3.65 -8.18 5.30
CA LEU A 244 -4.35 -7.08 4.65
C LEU A 244 -5.83 -7.16 4.99
N ARG A 245 -6.38 -6.02 5.39
CA ARG A 245 -7.81 -5.81 5.65
C ARG A 245 -8.19 -4.39 5.30
N HIS A 246 -9.48 -4.16 5.09
CA HIS A 246 -10.00 -2.78 5.10
C HIS A 246 -10.39 -2.37 6.52
N GLN A 247 -10.50 -1.06 6.75
CA GLN A 247 -11.26 -0.45 7.85
C GLN A 247 -11.38 1.04 7.59
N ASN A 248 -12.58 1.57 7.78
CA ASN A 248 -12.96 2.92 7.36
C ASN A 248 -12.60 3.14 5.87
N PHE A 249 -12.81 2.09 5.06
CA PHE A 249 -12.47 1.99 3.63
C PHE A 249 -10.98 2.18 3.26
N GLN A 250 -10.05 2.26 4.22
CA GLN A 250 -8.61 2.26 3.98
C GLN A 250 -8.04 0.83 4.09
N LEU A 251 -7.23 0.39 3.12
CA LEU A 251 -6.52 -0.89 3.22
C LEU A 251 -5.27 -0.74 4.10
N LYS A 252 -5.08 -1.71 5.01
CA LYS A 252 -4.03 -1.73 6.03
C LYS A 252 -3.59 -3.15 6.37
N LEU A 253 -2.39 -3.28 6.92
CA LEU A 253 -1.77 -4.53 7.36
C LEU A 253 -1.84 -4.64 8.90
N ASP A 254 -2.68 -5.54 9.41
CA ASP A 254 -3.06 -5.55 10.82
C ASP A 254 -2.98 -6.95 11.45
N PRO A 255 -2.64 -7.11 12.75
CA PRO A 255 -2.57 -8.42 13.39
C PRO A 255 -3.88 -9.18 13.30
N TYR A 256 -3.80 -10.50 13.16
CA TYR A 256 -4.96 -11.39 13.14
C TYR A 256 -5.80 -11.26 14.42
N GLN A 257 -7.13 -11.21 14.26
CA GLN A 257 -8.08 -11.16 15.36
C GLN A 257 -9.20 -12.19 15.14
N GLN A 258 -9.61 -12.87 16.20
CA GLN A 258 -10.69 -13.87 16.18
C GLN A 258 -12.08 -13.22 16.30
N SER A 259 -12.32 -12.09 15.63
CA SER A 259 -13.63 -11.44 15.57
C SER A 259 -14.27 -11.60 14.18
N ASP A 260 -15.59 -11.69 14.13
CA ASP A 260 -16.31 -11.81 12.85
C ASP A 260 -16.07 -10.62 11.93
N LEU A 261 -16.06 -9.40 12.49
CA LEU A 261 -15.76 -8.19 11.73
C LEU A 261 -14.36 -8.24 11.13
N TYR A 262 -13.32 -8.63 11.89
CA TYR A 262 -11.96 -8.75 11.35
C TYR A 262 -11.89 -9.81 10.24
N ARG A 263 -12.51 -10.99 10.45
CA ARG A 263 -12.55 -12.06 9.44
C ARG A 263 -13.25 -11.60 8.17
N ALA A 264 -14.31 -10.81 8.29
CA ALA A 264 -15.03 -10.23 7.18
C ALA A 264 -14.22 -9.14 6.45
N ASP A 265 -13.54 -8.26 7.19
CA ASP A 265 -12.75 -7.14 6.68
C ASP A 265 -11.43 -7.56 5.99
N SER A 266 -10.92 -8.73 6.34
CA SER A 266 -9.68 -9.33 5.81
C SER A 266 -9.91 -10.39 4.72
N ALA A 267 -11.16 -10.74 4.44
CA ALA A 267 -11.52 -11.72 3.42
C ALA A 267 -11.83 -11.04 2.08
N PHE A 268 -11.10 -11.44 1.04
CA PHE A 268 -11.24 -10.90 -0.32
C PHE A 268 -11.43 -11.98 -1.37
N ARG A 269 -12.15 -11.66 -2.45
CA ARG A 269 -12.27 -12.51 -3.64
C ARG A 269 -11.43 -11.93 -4.77
N LEU A 270 -10.52 -12.73 -5.32
CA LEU A 270 -9.75 -12.40 -6.52
C LEU A 270 -10.61 -12.71 -7.75
N VAL A 271 -11.32 -11.70 -8.25
CA VAL A 271 -12.20 -11.83 -9.43
C VAL A 271 -11.46 -11.45 -10.71
N GLY A 272 -12.08 -11.60 -11.89
CA GLY A 272 -11.52 -11.04 -13.13
C GLY A 272 -11.28 -9.53 -13.01
N GLY A 273 -10.32 -9.00 -13.78
CA GLY A 273 -10.12 -7.55 -13.88
C GLY A 273 -11.40 -6.83 -14.30
N LEU A 274 -11.58 -5.60 -13.81
CA LEU A 274 -12.72 -4.75 -14.15
C LEU A 274 -12.49 -3.91 -15.43
N ALA A 275 -11.23 -3.84 -15.90
CA ALA A 275 -10.78 -3.17 -17.11
C ALA A 275 -10.09 -4.15 -18.08
#